data_AF-A0A8S0VEI9-F1
#
_entry.id   AF-A0A8S0VEI9-F1
#
_cell.length_a   1.000
_cell.length_b   1.000
_cell.length_c   1.000
_cell.angle_alpha   90.00
_cell.angle_beta   90.00
_cell.angle_gamma   90.00
#
_symmetry.space_group_name_H-M   'P 1'
#
loop_
_entity.id
_entity.type
_entity.pdbx_description
1 polymer ?
#
loop_
_entity_poly.entity_id
_entity_poly.type
_entity_poly.pdbx_seq_one_letter_code
_entity_poly.pdbx_strand_id
1 'polypeptide(L)'
;MPEKNEVIGLSWEPKLPVFSSASTSTTGSTKTGNSSSSALYKPSSELIDGLFVPPNDPRKLKKLLKKQIKDTAGKGWFDMPAPVMTPELKKDLQLLKLRSAIDPKRHYKKGDSKSKTLPKYFQVGTVIESAEEFYSGRLTKKERKATLADELLSDRNLGTYRKRKVREIEEVNRPGGVAKWKRNGGKRSKHTMAGKKKRH
;
A
#
# COMPACT_ATOMS: atom_id res chain seq x y z
N MET A 1 -29.52 -42.08 -31.65
CA MET A 1 -28.61 -42.10 -30.48
C MET A 1 -28.94 -40.90 -29.62
N PRO A 2 -29.74 -41.05 -28.55
CA PRO A 2 -30.11 -39.92 -27.69
C PRO A 2 -29.04 -39.62 -26.64
N GLU A 3 -28.76 -38.33 -26.47
CA GLU A 3 -27.76 -37.76 -25.57
C GLU A 3 -28.23 -37.76 -24.11
N LYS A 4 -27.28 -37.91 -23.17
CA LYS A 4 -27.51 -38.00 -21.73
C LYS A 4 -26.94 -36.74 -21.06
N ASN A 5 -27.83 -35.85 -20.61
CA ASN A 5 -27.46 -34.70 -19.78
C ASN A 5 -27.44 -35.11 -18.30
N GLU A 6 -26.31 -34.99 -17.63
CA GLU A 6 -26.18 -35.17 -16.18
C GLU A 6 -26.23 -33.81 -15.48
N VAL A 7 -27.29 -33.60 -14.69
CA VAL A 7 -27.46 -32.42 -13.83
C VAL A 7 -26.70 -32.65 -12.54
N ILE A 8 -25.52 -32.03 -12.42
CA ILE A 8 -24.70 -32.03 -11.19
C ILE A 8 -25.32 -31.04 -10.20
N GLY A 9 -26.09 -31.55 -9.24
CA GLY A 9 -26.59 -30.79 -8.10
C GLY A 9 -25.62 -30.88 -6.91
N LEU A 10 -25.00 -29.76 -6.52
CA LEU A 10 -24.29 -29.62 -5.26
C LEU A 10 -25.32 -29.43 -4.12
N SER A 11 -25.62 -30.48 -3.35
CA SER A 11 -26.27 -30.34 -2.05
C SER A 11 -25.22 -30.37 -0.93
N TRP A 12 -24.98 -29.23 -0.30
CA TRP A 12 -24.25 -29.17 0.95
C TRP A 12 -25.24 -28.82 2.06
N GLU A 13 -25.45 -29.77 2.99
CA GLU A 13 -26.25 -29.55 4.20
C GLU A 13 -25.36 -29.72 5.44
N PRO A 14 -25.26 -28.71 6.32
CA PRO A 14 -24.57 -28.85 7.59
C PRO A 14 -25.43 -29.67 8.58
N LYS A 15 -24.83 -30.70 9.17
CA LYS A 15 -25.48 -31.51 10.22
C LYS A 15 -25.53 -30.73 11.54
N LEU A 16 -26.71 -30.24 11.90
CA LEU A 16 -26.98 -29.71 13.24
C LEU A 16 -27.49 -30.83 14.16
N PRO A 17 -27.10 -30.87 15.44
CA PRO A 17 -27.61 -31.85 16.39
C PRO A 17 -29.10 -31.62 16.66
N VAL A 18 -29.89 -32.68 16.52
CA VAL A 18 -31.33 -32.69 16.81
C VAL A 18 -31.53 -32.71 18.32
N PHE A 19 -32.20 -31.68 18.87
CA PHE A 19 -32.65 -31.68 20.25
C PHE A 19 -34.00 -32.41 20.34
N SER A 20 -34.00 -33.64 20.83
CA SER A 20 -35.23 -34.39 21.09
C SER A 20 -35.87 -33.92 22.40
N SER A 21 -37.00 -33.21 22.29
CA SER A 21 -37.92 -32.94 23.39
C SER A 21 -39.04 -33.99 23.38
N ALA A 22 -39.09 -34.87 24.38
CA ALA A 22 -40.30 -35.61 24.73
C ALA A 22 -40.31 -35.98 26.21
N SER A 23 -41.46 -35.77 26.83
CA SER A 23 -41.76 -35.74 28.26
C SER A 23 -42.48 -37.02 28.73
N THR A 24 -42.29 -37.35 30.03
CA THR A 24 -43.18 -38.14 30.95
C THR A 24 -43.40 -39.63 30.63
N SER A 25 -43.43 -40.61 31.55
CA SER A 25 -43.55 -40.64 33.03
C SER A 25 -43.21 -42.04 33.61
N THR A 26 -42.95 -42.07 34.93
CA THR A 26 -43.16 -43.14 35.93
C THR A 26 -42.23 -44.38 36.10
N THR A 27 -41.69 -44.45 37.33
CA THR A 27 -41.40 -45.58 38.25
C THR A 27 -40.19 -46.51 38.04
N GLY A 28 -39.28 -46.52 39.04
CA GLY A 28 -38.39 -47.64 39.37
C GLY A 28 -36.94 -47.25 39.69
N SER A 29 -36.52 -47.35 40.95
CA SER A 29 -35.11 -47.26 41.41
C SER A 29 -34.24 -48.33 40.72
N THR A 30 -32.98 -48.11 40.33
CA THR A 30 -31.80 -47.94 41.19
C THR A 30 -30.61 -47.38 40.39
N LYS A 31 -29.65 -46.82 41.15
CA LYS A 31 -28.45 -46.08 40.72
C LYS A 31 -27.56 -46.82 39.70
N THR A 32 -26.98 -46.08 38.75
CA THR A 32 -25.56 -45.65 38.71
C THR A 32 -25.18 -45.24 37.28
N GLY A 33 -24.57 -44.06 37.12
CA GLY A 33 -24.01 -43.62 35.84
C GLY A 33 -24.05 -42.11 35.65
N ASN A 34 -23.08 -41.43 36.28
CA ASN A 34 -22.64 -40.05 36.06
C ASN A 34 -23.57 -39.13 35.26
N SER A 35 -24.31 -38.29 35.98
CA SER A 35 -24.82 -37.04 35.44
C SER A 35 -24.25 -35.88 36.25
N SER A 36 -23.61 -34.98 35.51
CA SER A 36 -23.71 -33.54 35.75
C SER A 36 -23.08 -33.01 37.04
N SER A 37 -21.78 -32.77 37.00
CA SER A 37 -21.22 -31.61 37.70
C SER A 37 -20.41 -30.76 36.72
N SER A 38 -20.94 -29.55 36.50
CA SER A 38 -20.28 -28.38 35.97
C SER A 38 -19.56 -28.50 34.62
N ALA A 39 -20.37 -28.45 33.55
CA ALA A 39 -20.07 -27.45 32.54
C ALA A 39 -19.94 -26.06 33.21
N LEU A 40 -19.33 -25.10 32.52
CA LEU A 40 -19.26 -23.67 32.88
C LEU A 40 -17.95 -23.20 33.54
N TYR A 41 -16.78 -23.65 33.09
CA TYR A 41 -15.64 -22.73 32.98
C TYR A 41 -14.75 -23.15 31.81
N LYS A 42 -15.12 -22.70 30.61
CA LYS A 42 -14.24 -22.77 29.44
C LYS A 42 -13.25 -21.60 29.54
N PRO A 43 -11.93 -21.83 29.38
CA PRO A 43 -10.95 -20.76 29.42
C PRO A 43 -11.27 -19.75 28.32
N SER A 44 -11.27 -18.46 28.67
CA SER A 44 -11.76 -17.36 27.83
C SER A 44 -10.94 -17.08 26.56
N SER A 45 -10.09 -18.00 26.14
CA SER A 45 -9.19 -17.92 24.99
C SER A 45 -9.70 -18.70 23.78
N GLU A 46 -10.68 -19.59 23.93
CA GLU A 46 -11.19 -20.41 22.83
C GLU A 46 -12.46 -19.80 22.22
N LEU A 47 -12.39 -19.53 20.92
CA LEU A 47 -13.52 -19.07 20.12
C LEU A 47 -14.53 -20.21 19.99
N ILE A 48 -15.80 -19.96 20.32
CA ILE A 48 -16.89 -20.91 20.17
C ILE A 48 -17.32 -20.90 18.69
N ASP A 49 -17.18 -22.03 17.98
CA ASP A 49 -17.76 -22.31 16.64
C ASP A 49 -17.47 -21.29 15.51
N GLY A 50 -16.40 -20.49 15.61
CA GLY A 50 -16.14 -19.42 14.63
C GLY A 50 -17.16 -18.27 14.68
N LEU A 51 -18.10 -18.31 15.61
CA LEU A 51 -19.06 -17.25 15.91
C LEU A 51 -18.43 -16.29 16.91
N PHE A 52 -18.28 -15.03 16.50
CA PHE A 52 -17.76 -13.99 17.36
C PHE A 52 -18.76 -13.66 18.48
N VAL A 53 -18.55 -14.22 19.68
CA VAL A 53 -19.32 -13.86 20.88
C VAL A 53 -18.69 -12.60 21.50
N PRO A 54 -19.41 -11.47 21.59
CA PRO A 54 -18.89 -10.25 22.22
C PRO A 54 -18.53 -10.51 23.69
N PRO A 55 -17.37 -10.06 24.20
CA PRO A 55 -17.02 -10.21 25.60
C PRO A 55 -18.06 -9.54 26.52
N ASN A 56 -18.48 -10.23 27.59
CA ASN A 56 -19.51 -9.72 28.52
C ASN A 56 -19.04 -8.48 29.32
N ASP A 57 -17.73 -8.28 29.50
CA ASP A 57 -17.21 -7.15 30.28
C ASP A 57 -17.35 -5.81 29.53
N PRO A 58 -17.97 -4.78 30.13
CA PRO A 58 -18.20 -3.49 29.46
C PRO A 58 -16.89 -2.77 29.10
N ARG A 59 -15.81 -3.00 29.86
CA ARG A 59 -14.48 -2.45 29.57
C ARG A 59 -13.87 -3.08 28.31
N LYS A 60 -14.04 -4.39 28.13
CA LYS A 60 -13.55 -5.12 26.96
C LYS A 60 -14.36 -4.73 25.72
N LEU A 61 -15.68 -4.57 25.85
CA LEU A 61 -16.54 -4.04 24.79
C LEU A 61 -16.11 -2.65 24.34
N LYS A 62 -15.92 -1.70 25.26
CA LYS A 62 -15.43 -0.35 24.93
C LYS A 62 -14.06 -0.38 24.25
N LYS A 63 -13.16 -1.30 24.65
CA LYS A 63 -11.85 -1.48 24.02
C LYS A 63 -11.97 -2.04 22.60
N LEU A 64 -12.87 -3.00 22.36
CA LEU A 64 -13.14 -3.54 21.03
C LEU A 64 -13.77 -2.49 20.11
N LEU A 65 -14.76 -1.75 20.59
CA LEU A 65 -15.37 -0.64 19.84
C LEU A 65 -14.31 0.41 19.46
N LYS A 66 -13.42 0.78 20.38
CA LYS A 66 -12.30 1.69 20.08
C LYS A 66 -11.33 1.16 19.02
N LYS A 67 -11.12 -0.16 18.94
CA LYS A 67 -10.30 -0.78 17.89
C LYS A 67 -11.01 -0.84 16.53
N GLN A 68 -12.35 -0.91 16.54
CA GLN A 68 -13.16 -0.90 15.33
C GLN A 68 -13.38 0.51 14.77
N ILE A 69 -13.29 1.54 15.61
CA ILE A 69 -13.27 2.93 15.14
C ILE A 69 -12.09 3.09 14.20
N LYS A 70 -12.40 3.51 12.96
CA LYS A 70 -11.40 3.75 11.93
C LYS A 70 -10.43 4.83 12.41
N ASP A 71 -9.14 4.61 12.14
CA ASP A 71 -8.09 5.59 12.43
C ASP A 71 -8.34 6.87 11.62
N THR A 72 -8.73 7.92 12.35
CA THR A 72 -9.27 9.14 11.76
C THR A 72 -8.59 10.37 12.39
N ALA A 73 -8.43 11.45 11.62
CA ALA A 73 -7.80 12.70 12.08
C ALA A 73 -8.62 13.44 13.18
N GLY A 74 -9.88 13.04 13.37
CA GLY A 74 -10.80 13.51 14.39
C GLY A 74 -11.83 14.53 13.87
N LYS A 75 -12.82 14.84 14.73
CA LYS A 75 -13.96 15.70 14.40
C LYS A 75 -13.57 17.14 14.00
N GLY A 76 -12.45 17.65 14.52
CA GLY A 76 -11.92 18.97 14.14
C GLY A 76 -11.42 19.05 12.70
N TRP A 77 -11.26 17.89 12.05
CA TRP A 77 -10.86 17.77 10.65
C TRP A 77 -11.75 16.78 9.90
N PHE A 78 -13.07 17.00 10.05
CA PHE A 78 -14.15 16.28 9.34
C PHE A 78 -13.97 14.77 9.26
N ASP A 79 -13.41 14.17 10.30
CA ASP A 79 -13.19 12.73 10.38
C ASP A 79 -12.43 12.16 9.16
N MET A 80 -11.39 12.87 8.70
CA MET A 80 -10.54 12.41 7.59
C MET A 80 -9.88 11.06 7.90
N PRO A 81 -10.14 10.00 7.10
CA PRO A 81 -9.60 8.67 7.33
C PRO A 81 -8.11 8.59 6.95
N ALA A 82 -7.37 7.68 7.61
CA ALA A 82 -6.03 7.30 7.17
C ALA A 82 -6.09 6.29 6.02
N PRO A 83 -5.62 6.63 4.80
CA PRO A 83 -5.61 5.69 3.69
C PRO A 83 -4.51 4.62 3.85
N VAL A 84 -4.71 3.47 3.19
CA VAL A 84 -3.69 2.42 3.13
C VAL A 84 -2.56 2.86 2.19
N MET A 85 -1.31 2.73 2.66
CA MET A 85 -0.13 3.16 1.89
C MET A 85 0.18 2.20 0.75
N THR A 86 -0.40 2.44 -0.43
CA THR A 86 -0.04 1.74 -1.66
C THR A 86 1.31 2.23 -2.20
N PRO A 87 2.04 1.42 -2.99
CA PRO A 87 3.32 1.85 -3.55
C PRO A 87 3.19 3.06 -4.48
N GLU A 88 2.05 3.23 -5.15
CA GLU A 88 1.75 4.38 -6.01
C GLU A 88 1.60 5.66 -5.19
N LEU A 89 0.77 5.62 -4.15
CA LEU A 89 0.59 6.76 -3.24
C LEU A 89 1.91 7.15 -2.57
N LYS A 90 2.74 6.16 -2.22
CA LYS A 90 4.08 6.43 -1.68
C LYS A 90 4.96 7.19 -2.67
N LYS A 91 4.94 6.84 -3.96
CA LYS A 91 5.68 7.56 -5.01
C LYS A 91 5.19 8.99 -5.14
N ASP A 92 3.87 9.20 -5.17
CA ASP A 92 3.27 10.53 -5.29
C ASP A 92 3.59 11.43 -4.08
N LEU A 93 3.55 10.88 -2.87
CA LEU A 93 3.93 11.62 -1.66
C LEU A 93 5.43 11.96 -1.64
N GLN A 94 6.29 11.03 -2.08
CA GLN A 94 7.72 11.29 -2.25
C GLN A 94 7.97 12.38 -3.28
N LEU A 95 7.18 12.37 -4.37
CA LEU A 95 7.27 13.35 -5.43
C LEU A 95 6.89 14.75 -4.92
N LEU A 96 5.81 14.89 -4.18
CA LEU A 96 5.40 16.14 -3.54
C LEU A 96 6.48 16.68 -2.59
N LYS A 97 7.13 15.80 -1.83
CA LYS A 97 8.24 16.19 -0.95
C LYS A 97 9.44 16.75 -1.73
N LEU A 98 9.70 16.19 -2.90
CA LEU A 98 10.78 16.58 -3.80
C LEU A 98 10.37 17.64 -4.84
N ARG A 99 9.20 18.29 -4.68
CA ARG A 99 8.68 19.27 -5.65
C ARG A 99 9.64 20.39 -6.01
N SER A 100 10.52 20.78 -5.08
CA SER A 100 11.54 21.82 -5.30
C SER A 100 12.64 21.41 -6.29
N ALA A 101 12.83 20.12 -6.53
CA ALA A 101 13.82 19.60 -7.47
C ALA A 101 13.22 19.26 -8.84
N ILE A 102 11.89 19.29 -8.97
CA ILE A 102 11.18 18.93 -10.21
C ILE A 102 11.37 20.01 -11.27
N ASP A 103 11.05 21.26 -10.93
CA ASP A 103 11.08 22.40 -11.83
C ASP A 103 12.12 23.41 -11.35
N PRO A 104 13.18 23.70 -12.15
CA PRO A 104 14.20 24.67 -11.77
C PRO A 104 13.68 26.11 -11.65
N LYS A 105 12.52 26.42 -12.24
CA LYS A 105 11.94 27.77 -12.22
C LYS A 105 11.02 27.99 -11.03
N ARG A 106 10.56 26.92 -10.37
CA ARG A 106 9.60 27.01 -9.26
C ARG A 106 10.26 26.71 -7.92
N HIS A 107 10.42 27.77 -7.13
CA HIS A 107 10.96 27.68 -5.78
C HIS A 107 9.81 27.64 -4.76
N TYR A 108 9.72 26.55 -4.00
CA TYR A 108 8.70 26.36 -2.97
C TYR A 108 9.27 26.58 -1.56
N LYS A 109 8.39 26.90 -0.60
CA LYS A 109 8.74 26.96 0.82
C LYS A 109 9.15 25.57 1.32
N LYS A 110 10.26 25.51 2.07
CA LYS A 110 10.88 24.26 2.57
C LYS A 110 10.16 23.60 3.76
N GLY A 111 8.91 23.96 4.06
CA GLY A 111 8.18 23.46 5.25
C GLY A 111 8.02 21.94 5.20
N ASP A 112 7.43 21.45 4.11
CA ASP A 112 7.05 20.04 3.96
C ASP A 112 8.25 19.13 3.64
N SER A 113 9.33 19.69 3.12
CA SER A 113 10.54 18.93 2.79
C SER A 113 11.34 18.49 4.02
N LYS A 114 11.11 19.13 5.18
CA LYS A 114 11.85 18.85 6.43
C LYS A 114 11.31 17.64 7.20
N SER A 115 10.03 17.30 7.07
CA SER A 115 9.50 16.12 7.76
C SER A 115 10.05 14.85 7.10
N LYS A 116 10.74 14.01 7.86
CA LYS A 116 11.25 12.72 7.36
C LYS A 116 10.11 11.74 7.11
N THR A 117 9.01 11.89 7.85
CA THR A 117 7.81 11.06 7.83
C THR A 117 6.78 11.57 6.82
N LEU A 118 6.13 10.64 6.13
CA LEU A 118 4.98 10.91 5.28
C LEU A 118 3.76 11.25 6.16
N PRO A 119 2.82 12.09 5.67
CA PRO A 119 1.61 12.39 6.41
C PRO A 119 0.79 11.11 6.65
N LYS A 120 0.24 10.95 7.87
CA LYS A 120 -0.59 9.79 8.24
C LYS A 120 -2.00 9.89 7.65
N TYR A 121 -2.60 11.07 7.72
CA TYR A 121 -3.94 11.34 7.24
C TYR A 121 -3.85 12.20 5.98
N PHE A 122 -4.40 11.71 4.87
CA PHE A 122 -4.45 12.44 3.60
C PHE A 122 -5.56 11.86 2.72
N GLN A 123 -5.98 12.64 1.72
CA GLN A 123 -6.90 12.20 0.68
C GLN A 123 -6.32 12.59 -0.67
N VAL A 124 -6.62 11.79 -1.69
CA VAL A 124 -6.25 12.07 -3.07
C VAL A 124 -7.54 12.45 -3.79
N GLY A 125 -7.55 13.64 -4.39
CA GLY A 125 -8.70 14.16 -5.12
C GLY A 125 -8.26 14.70 -6.48
N THR A 126 -9.20 14.77 -7.40
CA THR A 126 -9.01 15.38 -8.72
C THR A 126 -9.61 16.79 -8.72
N VAL A 127 -8.97 17.71 -9.42
CA VAL A 127 -9.48 19.07 -9.57
C VAL A 127 -10.67 19.04 -10.54
N ILE A 128 -11.80 19.60 -10.11
CA ILE A 128 -12.96 19.84 -10.97
C ILE A 128 -12.79 21.24 -11.54
N GLU A 129 -12.62 21.32 -12.86
CA GLU A 129 -12.42 22.58 -13.58
C GLU A 129 -13.68 23.45 -13.55
N SER A 130 -13.50 24.78 -13.52
CA SER A 130 -14.60 25.73 -13.62
C SER A 130 -15.24 25.72 -15.01
N ALA A 131 -16.53 26.05 -15.08
CA ALA A 131 -17.25 26.17 -16.34
C ALA A 131 -16.81 27.41 -17.16
N GLU A 132 -16.18 28.40 -16.53
CA GLU A 132 -15.86 29.69 -17.13
C GLU A 132 -14.56 29.67 -17.97
N GLU A 133 -13.61 28.79 -17.65
CA GLU A 133 -12.28 28.79 -18.28
C GLU A 133 -12.03 27.48 -19.04
N PHE A 134 -12.31 27.49 -20.35
CA PHE A 134 -12.25 26.28 -21.18
C PHE A 134 -10.88 25.98 -21.79
N TYR A 135 -10.10 27.00 -22.16
CA TYR A 135 -8.92 26.83 -23.02
C TYR A 135 -7.58 26.80 -22.27
N SER A 136 -7.44 27.54 -21.18
CA SER A 136 -6.17 27.71 -20.45
C SER A 136 -6.04 26.83 -19.21
N GLY A 137 -7.11 26.71 -18.43
CA GLY A 137 -7.10 25.98 -17.16
C GLY A 137 -7.39 24.47 -17.28
N ARG A 138 -7.80 24.00 -18.46
CA ARG A 138 -8.32 22.64 -18.67
C ARG A 138 -7.29 21.71 -19.27
N LEU A 139 -7.14 20.52 -18.66
CA LEU A 139 -6.34 19.45 -19.23
C LEU A 139 -7.17 18.62 -20.21
N THR A 140 -6.58 18.28 -21.35
CA THR A 140 -7.22 17.37 -22.31
C THR A 140 -7.31 15.95 -21.75
N LYS A 141 -8.23 15.14 -22.29
CA LYS A 141 -8.42 13.74 -21.86
C LYS A 141 -7.12 12.90 -21.95
N LYS A 142 -6.20 13.26 -22.85
CA LYS A 142 -4.92 12.55 -23.03
C LYS A 142 -3.91 12.89 -21.93
N GLU A 143 -3.95 14.13 -21.44
CA GLU A 143 -3.04 14.65 -20.41
C GLU A 143 -3.48 14.23 -19.00
N ARG A 144 -4.79 14.09 -18.76
CA ARG A 144 -5.33 13.57 -17.50
C ARG A 144 -4.86 12.13 -17.26
N LYS A 145 -4.15 11.89 -16.15
CA LYS A 145 -3.74 10.54 -15.72
C LYS A 145 -4.33 10.18 -14.36
N ALA A 146 -4.13 8.93 -13.95
CA ALA A 146 -4.60 8.42 -12.66
C ALA A 146 -3.71 8.86 -11.49
N THR A 147 -2.40 9.00 -11.72
CA THR A 147 -1.41 9.34 -10.68
C THR A 147 -0.61 10.59 -11.04
N LEU A 148 -0.14 11.30 -10.01
CA LEU A 148 0.70 12.50 -10.19
C LEU A 148 2.02 12.15 -10.90
N ALA A 149 2.60 11.01 -10.55
CA ALA A 149 3.83 10.52 -11.17
C ALA A 149 3.67 10.27 -12.68
N ASP A 150 2.53 9.72 -13.11
CA ASP A 150 2.27 9.45 -14.53
C ASP A 150 2.07 10.73 -15.35
N GLU A 151 1.39 11.74 -14.78
CA GLU A 151 1.26 13.05 -15.41
C GLU A 151 2.65 13.66 -15.66
N LEU A 152 3.52 13.58 -14.65
CA LEU A 152 4.86 14.13 -14.72
C LEU A 152 5.77 13.41 -15.71
N LEU A 153 5.56 12.11 -15.91
CA LEU A 153 6.30 11.31 -16.89
C LEU A 153 5.81 11.57 -18.32
N SER A 154 4.56 12.01 -18.48
CA SER A 154 3.99 12.37 -19.78
C SER A 154 4.54 13.70 -20.33
N ASP A 155 5.05 14.59 -19.47
CA ASP A 155 5.68 15.84 -19.88
C ASP A 155 7.06 15.62 -20.51
N ARG A 156 7.12 15.86 -21.83
CA ARG A 156 8.33 15.71 -22.64
C ARG A 156 9.42 16.71 -22.25
N ASN A 157 9.05 17.95 -21.93
CA ASN A 157 10.01 19.01 -21.63
C ASN A 157 10.78 18.67 -20.35
N LEU A 158 10.05 18.21 -19.35
CA LEU A 158 10.60 17.78 -18.08
C LEU A 158 11.51 16.56 -18.25
N GLY A 159 11.11 15.61 -19.11
CA GLY A 159 11.93 14.46 -19.49
C GLY A 159 13.30 14.86 -20.07
N THR A 160 13.35 15.82 -20.99
CA THR A 160 14.62 16.30 -21.58
C THR A 160 15.53 16.96 -20.55
N TYR A 161 14.96 17.84 -19.70
CA TYR A 161 15.71 18.52 -18.64
C TYR A 161 16.29 17.53 -17.63
N ARG A 162 15.48 16.57 -17.15
CA ARG A 162 15.93 15.53 -16.22
C ARG A 162 17.06 14.69 -16.80
N LYS A 163 16.90 14.19 -18.02
CA LYS A 163 17.95 13.39 -18.68
C LYS A 163 19.27 14.16 -18.75
N ARG A 164 19.22 15.45 -19.13
CA ARG A 164 20.40 16.32 -19.18
C ARG A 164 21.05 16.48 -17.80
N LYS A 165 20.26 16.85 -16.77
CA LYS A 165 20.79 17.09 -15.41
C LYS A 165 21.27 15.82 -14.72
N VAL A 166 20.59 14.70 -14.91
CA VAL A 166 21.03 13.40 -14.37
C VAL A 166 22.38 13.02 -14.97
N ARG A 167 22.55 13.14 -16.29
CA ARG A 167 23.85 12.89 -16.95
C ARG A 167 24.97 13.77 -16.40
N GLU A 168 24.69 15.05 -16.18
CA GLU A 168 25.64 16.00 -15.58
C GLU A 168 26.02 15.58 -14.16
N ILE A 169 25.04 15.21 -13.33
CA ILE A 169 25.26 14.73 -11.95
C ILE A 169 26.05 13.41 -11.96
N GLU A 170 25.71 12.48 -12.85
CA GLU A 170 26.42 11.22 -13.00
C GLU A 170 27.87 11.44 -13.42
N GLU A 171 28.14 12.39 -14.34
CA GLU A 171 29.49 12.73 -14.77
C GLU A 171 30.32 13.33 -13.63
N VAL A 172 29.73 14.23 -12.83
CA VAL A 172 30.36 14.83 -11.65
C VAL A 172 30.59 13.79 -10.55
N ASN A 173 29.60 12.94 -10.29
CA ASN A 173 29.65 11.92 -9.23
C ASN A 173 30.44 10.68 -9.65
N ARG A 174 30.80 10.54 -10.94
CA ARG A 174 31.52 9.37 -11.44
C ARG A 174 32.89 9.33 -10.74
N PRO A 175 33.15 8.32 -9.89
CA PRO A 175 34.41 8.26 -9.18
C PRO A 175 35.55 8.12 -10.18
N GLY A 176 36.53 9.03 -10.09
CA GLY A 176 37.70 9.09 -10.96
C GLY A 176 38.69 7.93 -10.77
N GLY A 177 38.29 6.81 -10.18
CA GLY A 177 39.17 5.69 -9.84
C GLY A 177 39.61 4.89 -11.07
N VAL A 178 38.86 3.84 -11.40
CA VAL A 178 39.33 2.80 -12.35
C VAL A 178 39.44 3.30 -13.79
N ALA A 179 38.47 4.08 -14.28
CA ALA A 179 38.45 4.52 -15.68
C ALA A 179 39.52 5.60 -15.98
N LYS A 180 39.86 6.45 -15.01
CA LYS A 180 40.95 7.44 -15.13
C LYS A 180 42.31 6.74 -15.10
N TRP A 181 42.48 5.79 -14.17
CA TRP A 181 43.70 4.98 -14.07
C TRP A 181 43.96 4.19 -15.37
N LYS A 182 42.94 3.46 -15.89
CA LYS A 182 43.06 2.73 -17.17
C LYS A 182 43.40 3.65 -18.35
N ARG A 183 42.81 4.85 -18.43
CA ARG A 183 43.16 5.84 -19.47
C ARG A 183 44.60 6.30 -19.37
N ASN A 184 45.11 6.56 -18.16
CA ASN A 184 46.50 6.99 -17.96
C ASN A 184 47.50 5.85 -18.24
N GLY A 185 47.20 4.62 -17.83
CA GLY A 185 48.02 3.45 -18.15
C GLY A 185 48.13 3.19 -19.66
N GLY A 186 47.01 3.29 -20.38
CA GLY A 186 46.99 3.14 -21.84
C GLY A 186 47.74 4.24 -22.59
N LYS A 187 47.71 5.49 -22.11
CA LYS A 187 48.49 6.60 -22.67
C LYS A 187 50.00 6.39 -22.49
N ARG A 188 50.44 5.91 -21.33
CA ARG A 188 51.86 5.59 -21.06
C ARG A 188 52.37 4.49 -21.99
N SER A 189 51.61 3.41 -22.16
CA SER A 189 51.94 2.30 -23.08
C SER A 189 52.06 2.74 -24.54
N LYS A 190 51.18 3.65 -25.01
CA LYS A 190 51.24 4.19 -26.38
C LYS A 190 52.47 5.07 -26.61
N HIS A 191 52.85 5.90 -25.63
CA HIS A 191 54.04 6.75 -25.72
C HIS A 191 55.33 5.93 -25.81
N THR A 192 55.43 4.83 -25.05
CA THR A 192 56.59 3.93 -25.10
C THR A 192 56.70 3.17 -26.43
N MET A 193 55.58 2.86 -27.08
CA MET A 193 55.58 2.21 -28.40
C MET A 193 55.90 3.17 -29.55
N ALA A 194 55.43 4.42 -29.49
CA ALA A 194 55.70 5.43 -30.51
C ALA A 194 57.18 5.87 -30.54
N GLY A 195 57.83 5.96 -29.37
CA GLY A 195 59.27 6.26 -29.29
C GLY A 195 60.17 5.14 -29.81
N LYS A 196 59.67 3.89 -29.85
CA LYS A 196 60.40 2.72 -30.39
C LYS A 196 60.33 2.62 -31.92
N LYS A 197 59.24 3.11 -32.54
CA LYS A 197 59.05 3.11 -34.00
C LYS A 197 59.81 4.21 -34.75
N LYS A 198 60.34 5.23 -34.05
CA LYS A 198 61.07 6.37 -34.65
C LYS A 198 62.60 6.22 -34.60
N ARG A 199 63.10 5.05 -34.20
CA ARG A 199 64.53 4.73 -34.07
C ARG A 199 64.87 3.58 -35.04
N HIS A 200 64.80 3.85 -36.33
CA HIS A 200 65.39 3.06 -37.41
C HIS A 200 65.64 3.98 -38.60
#